data_AF-A0A5E8CJP8-F1
#
_entry.id   AF-A0A5E8CJP8-F1
#
_cell.length_a   1.000
_cell.length_b   1.000
_cell.length_c   1.000
_cell.angle_alpha   90.00
_cell.angle_beta   90.00
_cell.angle_gamma   90.00
#
_symmetry.space_group_name_H-M   'P 1'
#
loop_
_entity.id
_entity.type
_entity.pdbx_description
1 polymer ?
#
loop_
_entity_poly.entity_id
_entity_poly.type
_entity_poly.pdbx_seq_one_letter_code
_entity_poly.pdbx_strand_id
1 'polypeptide(L)'
;MIYNFKDQNIPTNLAGDCINKLNSSFWQLGFISDNPGIDDINNDSYYVTKSKGSTDHKIFKNKVKVKLINGRVVEKHIIHWVKTDGYFCISNDEFWDQFTD
;
A
#
# COMPACT_ATOMS: atom_id res chain seq x y z
N MET A 1 -7.68 16.39 -0.83
CA MET A 1 -7.43 16.48 0.63
C MET A 1 -5.93 16.55 0.85
N ILE A 2 -5.47 17.07 1.99
CA ILE A 2 -4.04 17.13 2.31
C ILE A 2 -3.83 16.31 3.58
N TYR A 3 -2.91 15.35 3.52
CA TYR A 3 -2.41 14.65 4.69
C TYR A 3 -1.09 15.30 5.12
N ASN A 4 -1.03 15.74 6.38
CA ASN A 4 0.15 16.40 6.93
C ASN A 4 1.00 15.39 7.68
N PHE A 5 2.24 15.20 7.27
CA PHE A 5 3.18 14.31 7.93
C PHE A 5 4.54 14.97 8.10
N LYS A 6 4.96 15.24 9.35
CA LYS A 6 6.27 15.84 9.68
C LYS A 6 6.65 16.99 8.73
N ASP A 7 5.77 17.99 8.67
CA ASP A 7 5.92 19.20 7.86
C ASP A 7 5.83 19.00 6.33
N GLN A 8 5.46 17.79 5.87
CA GLN A 8 5.14 17.51 4.48
C GLN A 8 3.62 17.54 4.26
N ASN A 9 3.19 18.26 3.23
CA ASN A 9 1.81 18.30 2.76
C ASN A 9 1.68 17.32 1.60
N ILE A 10 1.00 16.20 1.83
CA ILE A 10 0.83 15.14 0.85
C ILE A 10 -0.58 15.26 0.25
N PRO A 11 -0.71 15.59 -1.05
CA PRO A 11 -2.01 15.56 -1.71
C PRO A 11 -2.54 14.12 -1.73
N THR A 12 -3.76 13.94 -1.22
CA THR A 12 -4.45 12.65 -1.25
C THR A 12 -5.91 12.84 -1.65
N ASN A 13 -6.49 11.84 -2.28
CA ASN A 13 -7.93 11.75 -2.51
C ASN A 13 -8.68 11.06 -1.34
N LEU A 14 -7.98 10.75 -0.24
CA LEU A 14 -8.56 10.12 0.95
C LEU A 14 -9.39 11.11 1.75
N ALA A 15 -10.55 10.65 2.22
CA ALA A 15 -11.47 11.42 3.05
C ALA A 15 -12.13 10.54 4.12
N GLY A 16 -12.83 11.19 5.07
CA GLY A 16 -13.60 10.51 6.11
C GLY A 16 -12.77 9.55 6.98
N ASP A 17 -13.23 8.30 7.09
CA ASP A 17 -12.57 7.30 7.94
C ASP A 17 -11.13 6.97 7.50
N CYS A 18 -10.84 7.02 6.19
CA CYS A 18 -9.51 6.73 5.68
C CYS A 18 -8.47 7.75 6.16
N ILE A 19 -8.81 9.04 6.15
CA ILE A 19 -7.90 10.08 6.65
C ILE A 19 -7.77 10.00 8.19
N ASN A 20 -8.84 9.63 8.90
CA ASN A 20 -8.78 9.40 10.34
C ASN A 20 -7.84 8.25 10.69
N LYS A 21 -7.85 7.16 9.90
CA LYS A 21 -6.94 6.01 10.05
C LYS A 21 -5.48 6.38 9.77
N LEU A 22 -5.22 7.27 8.82
CA LEU A 22 -3.87 7.83 8.62
C LEU A 22 -3.42 8.69 9.80
N ASN A 23 -4.31 9.53 10.33
CA ASN A 23 -4.01 10.39 11.48
C ASN A 23 -3.76 9.57 12.77
N SER A 24 -4.44 8.44 12.94
CA SER A 24 -4.24 7.53 14.08
C SER A 24 -3.07 6.56 13.90
N SER A 25 -2.34 6.62 12.78
CA SER A 25 -1.30 5.64 12.39
C SER A 25 -1.79 4.20 12.23
N PHE A 26 -3.11 3.99 12.22
CA PHE A 26 -3.70 2.70 11.89
C PHE A 26 -3.43 2.34 10.42
N TRP A 27 -3.49 3.35 9.56
CA TRP A 27 -2.93 3.30 8.21
C TRP A 27 -1.64 4.10 8.16
N GLN A 28 -0.74 3.70 7.27
CA GLN A 28 0.50 4.44 7.01
C GLN A 28 0.73 4.55 5.52
N LEU A 29 1.34 5.65 5.10
CA LEU A 29 1.55 5.98 3.70
C LEU A 29 2.98 5.68 3.27
N GLY A 30 3.15 5.24 2.02
CA GLY A 30 4.43 5.17 1.31
C GLY A 30 4.28 5.71 -0.10
N PHE A 31 5.40 6.15 -0.69
CA PHE A 31 5.44 6.60 -2.07
C PHE A 31 5.85 5.46 -3.00
N ILE A 32 5.24 5.41 -4.18
CA ILE A 32 5.56 4.43 -5.22
C ILE A 32 6.98 4.65 -5.74
N SER A 33 7.44 5.90 -5.80
CA SER A 33 8.82 6.24 -6.20
C SER A 33 9.88 5.61 -5.29
N ASP A 34 9.59 5.43 -4.00
CA ASP A 34 10.44 4.73 -3.03
C ASP A 34 10.33 3.20 -3.13
N ASN A 35 9.35 2.70 -3.88
CA ASN A 35 8.99 1.28 -4.00
C ASN A 35 8.68 0.94 -5.48
N PRO A 36 9.63 1.13 -6.42
CA PRO A 36 9.35 1.12 -7.86
C PRO A 36 8.78 -0.22 -8.38
N GLY A 37 9.03 -1.32 -7.67
CA GLY A 37 8.46 -2.63 -7.99
C GLY A 37 6.93 -2.72 -7.82
N ILE A 38 6.30 -1.76 -7.13
CA ILE A 38 4.84 -1.67 -7.02
C ILE A 38 4.20 -1.31 -8.37
N ASP A 39 4.90 -0.60 -9.26
CA ASP A 39 4.34 -0.23 -10.56
C ASP A 39 4.57 -1.29 -11.65
N ASP A 40 5.43 -2.26 -11.39
CA ASP A 40 5.75 -3.37 -12.30
C ASP A 40 4.97 -4.62 -11.89
N ILE A 41 3.89 -4.91 -12.63
CA ILE A 41 3.02 -6.06 -12.39
C ILE A 41 3.74 -7.42 -12.58
N ASN A 42 4.90 -7.44 -13.24
CA ASN A 42 5.72 -8.63 -13.40
C ASN A 42 6.73 -8.80 -12.26
N ASN A 43 6.76 -7.87 -11.30
CA ASN A 43 7.65 -7.96 -10.16
C ASN A 43 7.13 -8.98 -9.14
N ASP A 44 7.73 -10.16 -9.16
CA ASP A 44 7.37 -11.25 -8.27
C ASP A 44 7.72 -10.98 -6.78
N SER A 45 8.26 -9.82 -6.42
CA SER A 45 8.38 -9.39 -5.01
C SER A 45 7.06 -8.85 -4.46
N TYR A 46 6.31 -8.13 -5.30
CA TYR A 46 5.05 -7.48 -4.93
C TYR A 46 3.82 -8.23 -5.41
N TYR A 47 3.98 -9.01 -6.48
CA TYR A 47 2.87 -9.68 -7.15
C TYR A 47 3.02 -11.19 -7.13
N VAL A 48 1.89 -11.88 -7.23
CA VAL A 48 1.79 -13.32 -7.44
C VAL A 48 0.77 -13.60 -8.53
N THR A 49 1.01 -14.65 -9.32
CA THR A 49 0.04 -15.13 -10.31
C THR A 49 -0.99 -16.01 -9.61
N LYS A 50 -2.28 -15.67 -9.75
CA LYS A 50 -3.40 -16.52 -9.36
C LYS A 50 -4.21 -16.89 -10.60
N SER A 51 -4.40 -18.20 -10.80
CA SER A 51 -5.24 -18.72 -11.88
C SER A 51 -6.70 -18.74 -11.45
N LYS A 52 -7.59 -18.18 -12.27
CA LYS A 52 -9.04 -18.24 -12.07
C LYS A 52 -9.71 -18.76 -13.35
N GLY A 53 -10.01 -20.06 -13.35
CA GLY A 53 -10.47 -20.75 -14.56
C GLY A 53 -9.32 -20.93 -15.56
N SER A 54 -9.50 -20.47 -16.80
CA SER A 54 -8.49 -20.53 -17.87
C SER A 54 -7.62 -19.27 -17.98
N THR A 55 -7.75 -18.32 -17.06
CA THR A 55 -7.06 -17.03 -17.11
C THR A 55 -6.18 -16.84 -15.89
N ASP A 56 -4.95 -16.40 -16.13
CA ASP A 56 -4.00 -16.01 -15.10
C ASP A 56 -4.11 -14.51 -14.81
N HIS A 57 -4.13 -14.17 -13.53
CA HIS A 57 -4.17 -12.79 -13.05
C HIS A 57 -3.00 -12.54 -12.10
N LYS A 58 -2.33 -11.39 -12.25
CA LYS A 58 -1.36 -10.90 -11.26
C LYS A 58 -2.11 -10.10 -10.20
N ILE A 59 -1.93 -10.48 -8.95
CA ILE A 59 -2.48 -9.77 -7.79
C ILE A 59 -1.35 -9.40 -6.84
N PHE A 60 -1.54 -8.34 -6.05
CA PHE A 60 -0.60 -8.05 -4.96
C PHE A 60 -0.53 -9.27 -4.04
N LYS A 61 0.70 -9.59 -3.61
CA LYS A 61 0.89 -10.49 -2.49
C LYS A 61 0.24 -9.88 -1.26
N ASN A 62 -0.20 -10.77 -0.39
CA ASN A 62 -0.83 -10.46 0.87
C ASN A 62 0.05 -9.52 1.71
N LYS A 63 1.29 -9.93 2.02
CA LYS A 63 2.29 -9.06 2.66
C LYS A 63 3.45 -8.78 1.72
N VAL A 64 3.84 -7.52 1.64
CA VAL A 64 4.95 -7.05 0.82
C VAL A 64 5.87 -6.15 1.64
N LYS A 65 7.17 -6.27 1.39
CA LYS A 65 8.18 -5.42 2.00
C LYS A 65 8.19 -4.06 1.30
N VAL A 66 7.86 -3.00 2.03
CA VAL A 66 7.74 -1.63 1.53
C VAL A 66 8.44 -0.62 2.42
N LYS A 67 8.91 0.46 1.81
CA LYS A 67 9.44 1.66 2.47
C LYS A 67 8.33 2.70 2.62
N LEU A 68 8.10 3.15 3.85
CA LEU A 68 7.12 4.20 4.17
C LEU A 68 7.75 5.59 4.10
N ILE A 69 6.90 6.64 4.10
CA ILE A 69 7.35 8.05 4.04
C ILE A 69 8.27 8.48 5.19
N ASN A 70 8.26 7.75 6.30
CA ASN A 70 9.14 7.99 7.44
C ASN A 70 10.51 7.29 7.30
N GLY A 71 10.78 6.66 6.16
CA GLY A 71 12.01 5.93 5.84
C GLY A 71 12.06 4.50 6.40
N ARG A 72 11.08 4.08 7.23
CA ARG A 72 11.05 2.71 7.76
C ARG A 72 10.66 1.73 6.67
N VAL A 73 11.29 0.56 6.71
CA VAL A 73 10.92 -0.58 5.87
C VAL A 73 10.11 -1.56 6.71
N VAL A 74 8.92 -1.91 6.23
CA VAL A 74 7.97 -2.80 6.91
C VAL A 74 7.48 -3.86 5.95
N GLU A 75 6.99 -4.98 6.47
CA GLU A 75 6.33 -6.02 5.67
C GLU A 75 4.86 -6.09 6.09
N LYS A 76 3.97 -5.52 5.25
CA LYS A 76 2.56 -5.27 5.57
C LYS A 76 1.69 -5.37 4.32
N HIS A 77 0.38 -5.35 4.55
CA HIS A 77 -0.65 -5.39 3.50
C HIS A 77 -0.85 -4.02 2.89
N ILE A 78 -0.75 -3.92 1.57
CA ILE A 78 -1.20 -2.72 0.83
C ILE A 78 -2.71 -2.80 0.68
N ILE A 79 -3.42 -1.82 1.22
CA ILE A 79 -4.89 -1.78 1.28
C ILE A 79 -5.49 -0.66 0.42
N HIS A 80 -4.64 0.28 -0.02
CA HIS A 80 -5.02 1.34 -0.93
C HIS A 80 -3.83 1.72 -1.78
N TRP A 81 -4.06 1.94 -3.06
CA TRP A 81 -3.01 2.28 -4.01
C TRP A 81 -3.58 3.26 -5.02
N VAL A 82 -2.94 4.43 -5.13
CA VAL A 82 -3.37 5.52 -6.00
C VAL A 82 -2.21 5.86 -6.92
N LYS A 83 -2.15 5.16 -8.05
CA LYS A 83 -1.08 5.33 -9.04
C LYS A 83 -0.98 6.76 -9.57
N THR A 84 -2.12 7.43 -9.80
CA THR A 84 -2.15 8.81 -10.31
C THR A 84 -1.45 9.80 -9.39
N ASP A 85 -1.52 9.55 -8.08
CA ASP A 85 -1.00 10.44 -7.05
C ASP A 85 0.32 9.93 -6.47
N GLY A 86 0.84 8.81 -6.99
CA GLY A 86 2.17 8.28 -6.65
C GLY A 86 2.29 7.68 -5.25
N TYR A 87 1.20 7.30 -4.59
CA TYR A 87 1.25 6.79 -3.21
C TYR A 87 0.43 5.50 -3.00
N PHE A 88 0.73 4.82 -1.90
CA PHE A 88 -0.05 3.69 -1.38
C PHE A 88 -0.23 3.81 0.14
N CYS A 89 -1.18 3.07 0.68
CA CYS A 89 -1.39 2.91 2.11
C CYS A 89 -1.27 1.44 2.50
N ILE A 90 -0.65 1.23 3.66
CA ILE A 90 -0.67 -0.04 4.37
C ILE A 90 -1.62 0.01 5.57
N SER A 91 -2.07 -1.15 6.01
CA SER A 91 -2.81 -1.32 7.26
C SER A 91 -1.94 -1.96 8.34
N ASN A 92 -2.07 -1.47 9.57
CA ASN A 92 -1.55 -2.14 10.76
C ASN A 92 -2.56 -3.11 11.41
N ASP A 93 -3.76 -3.23 10.84
CA ASP A 93 -4.80 -4.14 11.30
C ASP A 93 -4.40 -5.62 11.09
N GLU A 94 -4.38 -6.39 12.17
CA GLU A 94 -4.13 -7.83 12.15
C GLU A 94 -5.25 -8.62 11.46
N PHE A 95 -6.44 -8.03 11.27
CA PHE A 95 -7.52 -8.64 10.49
C PHE A 95 -7.04 -9.15 9.14
N TRP A 96 -6.14 -8.44 8.47
CA TRP A 96 -5.64 -8.84 7.15
C TRP A 96 -4.72 -10.06 7.18
N ASP A 97 -4.11 -10.36 8.34
CA ASP A 97 -3.18 -11.48 8.48
C ASP A 97 -3.88 -12.85 8.36
N GLN A 98 -5.21 -12.90 8.48
CA GLN A 98 -5.99 -14.12 8.28
C GLN A 98 -6.08 -14.54 6.81
N PHE A 99 -5.92 -13.60 5.88
CA PHE A 99 -5.81 -13.93 4.47
C PHE A 99 -4.37 -14.38 4.26
N THR A 100 -4.17 -15.57 3.73
CA THR A 100 -2.85 -16.09 3.37
C THR A 100 -2.83 -16.33 1.87
N ASP A 101 -1.68 -16.06 1.23
CA ASP A 101 -1.46 -16.43 -0.16
C ASP A 101 -1.30 -17.93 -0.36
#